data_AF-A0A2V8DWE4-F1
#
_entry.id   AF-A0A2V8DWE4-F1
#
_cell.length_a   1.000
_cell.length_b   1.000
_cell.length_c   1.000
_cell.angle_alpha   90.00
_cell.angle_beta   90.00
_cell.angle_gamma   90.00
#
_symmetry.space_group_name_H-M   'P 1'
#
loop_
_entity.id
_entity.type
_entity.pdbx_description
1 polymer ?
#
loop_
_entity_poly.entity_id
_entity_poly.type
_entity_poly.pdbx_seq_one_letter_code
_entity_poly.pdbx_strand_id
1 'polypeptide(L)'
;MGAVVCLYSMRQADPDLWGYLTYGRLFVESRGLPSQDGFAYTSAGFQWTTFEYGAQLLLWWAYHFAGPMGLIALKCVVGGVALWCLFIAVRVTTHEPFIWAPIFLLCTSTICRFFVFRPQLFTFAFFACFVAVLFKFLLRRRAPLWALPIVMLAWANVH
;
A
#
# COMPACT_ATOMS: atom_id res chain seq x y z
N MET A 1 8.45 7.95 18.56
CA MET A 1 9.69 7.75 17.75
C MET A 1 9.65 6.48 16.90
N GLY A 2 9.25 5.30 17.42
CA GLY A 2 9.28 4.04 16.65
C GLY A 2 8.49 4.02 15.33
N ALA A 3 7.27 4.58 15.29
CA ALA A 3 6.43 4.57 14.09
C ALA A 3 6.99 5.43 12.93
N VAL A 4 7.64 6.56 13.22
CA VAL A 4 8.25 7.42 12.18
C VAL A 4 9.53 6.78 11.65
N VAL A 5 10.33 6.17 12.52
CA VAL A 5 11.52 5.40 12.10
C VAL A 5 11.10 4.27 11.15
N CYS A 6 9.98 3.62 11.42
CA CYS A 6 9.42 2.57 10.60
C CYS A 6 9.06 2.97 9.16
N LEU A 7 8.62 4.21 8.94
CA LEU A 7 8.31 4.71 7.59
C LEU A 7 9.55 4.85 6.72
N TYR A 8 10.70 5.08 7.36
CA TYR A 8 11.95 5.39 6.66
C TYR A 8 13.05 4.33 6.87
N SER A 9 12.80 3.29 7.64
CA SER A 9 13.81 2.30 8.04
C SER A 9 14.34 1.49 6.86
N MET A 10 13.46 1.06 5.95
CA MET A 10 13.84 0.31 4.76
C MET A 10 14.22 1.28 3.64
N ARG A 11 15.53 1.41 3.40
CA ARG A 11 16.12 2.30 2.39
C ARG A 11 16.70 1.54 1.18
N GLN A 12 16.23 0.33 0.93
CA GLN A 12 16.69 -0.49 -0.18
C GLN A 12 15.70 -0.36 -1.35
N ALA A 13 16.23 -0.14 -2.55
CA ALA A 13 15.44 -0.26 -3.76
C ALA A 13 15.13 -1.73 -3.99
N ASP A 14 13.86 -2.02 -4.23
CA ASP A 14 13.43 -3.36 -4.55
C ASP A 14 13.94 -3.76 -5.94
N PRO A 15 14.37 -5.02 -6.17
CA PRO A 15 14.78 -5.47 -7.51
C PRO A 15 13.70 -5.25 -8.56
N ASP A 16 12.42 -5.39 -8.19
CA ASP A 16 11.28 -5.28 -9.10
C ASP A 16 10.84 -3.82 -9.32
N LEU A 17 11.41 -2.86 -8.58
CA LEU A 17 11.04 -1.44 -8.66
C LEU A 17 11.11 -0.89 -10.08
N TRP A 18 12.18 -1.20 -10.80
CA TRP A 18 12.36 -0.74 -12.17
C TRP A 18 11.32 -1.33 -13.12
N GLY A 19 10.89 -2.57 -12.87
CA GLY A 19 9.76 -3.18 -13.57
C GLY A 19 8.48 -2.40 -13.35
N TYR A 20 8.12 -2.12 -12.09
CA TYR A 20 6.92 -1.33 -11.77
C TYR A 20 6.90 0.06 -12.42
N LEU A 21 8.04 0.77 -12.41
CA LEU A 21 8.15 2.08 -13.05
C LEU A 21 8.02 1.98 -14.58
N THR A 22 8.63 0.96 -15.18
CA THR A 22 8.59 0.74 -16.62
C THR A 22 7.19 0.39 -17.09
N TYR A 23 6.49 -0.50 -16.36
CA TYR A 23 5.10 -0.83 -16.66
C TYR A 23 4.15 0.35 -16.44
N GLY A 24 4.31 1.08 -15.34
CA GLY A 24 3.52 2.29 -15.08
C GLY A 24 3.70 3.36 -16.17
N ARG A 25 4.93 3.53 -16.67
CA ARG A 25 5.21 4.37 -17.83
C ARG A 25 4.51 3.85 -19.10
N LEU A 26 4.65 2.56 -19.40
CA LEU A 26 4.03 1.93 -20.56
C LEU A 26 2.51 2.14 -20.56
N PHE A 27 1.86 2.00 -19.40
CA PHE A 27 0.42 2.21 -19.26
C PHE A 27 -0.03 3.64 -19.56
N VAL A 28 0.75 4.63 -19.12
CA VAL A 28 0.47 6.04 -19.40
C VAL A 28 0.67 6.34 -20.90
N GLU A 29 1.74 5.84 -21.50
CA GLU A 29 2.05 6.07 -22.91
C GLU A 29 1.08 5.35 -23.86
N SER A 30 0.65 4.13 -23.50
CA SER A 30 -0.23 3.30 -24.32
C SER A 30 -1.70 3.73 -24.29
N ARG A 31 -2.08 4.67 -23.41
CA ARG A 31 -3.48 5.10 -23.14
C ARG A 31 -4.46 3.94 -22.87
N GLY A 32 -3.95 2.80 -22.40
CA GLY A 32 -4.71 1.58 -22.23
C GLY A 32 -3.84 0.46 -21.68
N LEU A 33 -4.47 -0.68 -21.38
CA LEU A 33 -3.80 -1.89 -20.93
C LEU A 33 -3.27 -2.65 -22.15
N PRO A 34 -1.93 -2.82 -22.27
CA PRO A 34 -1.36 -3.66 -23.31
C PRO A 34 -1.85 -5.10 -23.14
N SER A 35 -2.27 -5.73 -24.23
CA SER A 35 -2.69 -7.13 -24.21
C SER A 35 -1.52 -8.11 -24.17
N GLN A 36 -0.29 -7.65 -24.39
CA GLN A 36 0.92 -8.46 -24.42
C GLN A 36 2.03 -7.79 -23.60
N ASP A 37 2.83 -8.61 -22.91
CA ASP A 37 4.01 -8.14 -22.18
C ASP A 37 5.21 -8.03 -23.14
N GLY A 38 5.58 -6.78 -23.47
CA GLY A 38 6.72 -6.48 -24.34
C GLY A 38 8.09 -6.66 -23.68
N PHE A 39 8.13 -6.91 -22.37
CA PHE A 39 9.37 -7.07 -21.59
C PHE A 39 9.67 -8.52 -21.23
N ALA A 40 8.74 -9.44 -21.49
CA ALA A 40 8.92 -10.86 -21.23
C ALA A 40 9.92 -11.50 -22.21
N TYR A 41 10.93 -12.19 -21.66
CA TYR A 41 11.95 -12.86 -22.47
C TYR A 41 11.47 -14.17 -23.13
N THR A 42 10.72 -15.00 -22.40
CA THR A 42 10.30 -16.34 -22.87
C THR A 42 8.85 -16.45 -23.29
N SER A 43 7.99 -15.50 -22.87
CA SER A 43 6.55 -15.51 -23.13
C SER A 43 6.09 -14.37 -24.05
N ALA A 44 6.94 -13.95 -24.98
CA ALA A 44 6.57 -12.98 -26.00
C ALA A 44 5.32 -13.45 -26.77
N GLY A 45 4.34 -12.55 -26.93
CA GLY A 45 3.09 -12.84 -27.63
C GLY A 45 1.97 -13.47 -26.79
N PHE A 46 2.21 -13.80 -25.52
CA PHE A 46 1.16 -14.28 -24.62
C PHE A 46 0.29 -13.13 -24.08
N GLN A 47 -0.96 -13.45 -23.75
CA GLN A 47 -1.87 -12.49 -23.12
C GLN A 47 -1.35 -12.09 -21.74
N TRP A 48 -1.18 -10.80 -21.52
CA TRP A 48 -0.75 -10.24 -20.24
C TRP A 48 -1.96 -9.70 -19.47
N THR A 49 -2.21 -10.26 -18.29
CA THR A 49 -3.19 -9.72 -17.34
C THR A 49 -2.45 -9.01 -16.22
N THR A 50 -2.61 -7.69 -16.14
CA THR A 50 -1.97 -6.85 -15.12
C THR A 50 -2.87 -6.79 -13.88
N PHE A 51 -2.40 -7.29 -12.75
CA PHE A 51 -3.18 -7.25 -11.49
C PHE A 51 -2.93 -5.96 -10.71
N GLU A 52 -1.69 -5.45 -10.69
CA GLU A 52 -1.28 -4.30 -9.89
C GLU A 52 -1.29 -2.95 -10.65
N TYR A 53 -2.17 -2.79 -11.64
CA TYR A 53 -2.16 -1.66 -12.58
C TYR A 53 -2.12 -0.28 -11.89
N GLY A 54 -3.04 -0.05 -10.96
CA GLY A 54 -3.16 1.23 -10.26
C GLY A 54 -1.94 1.53 -9.38
N ALA A 55 -1.34 0.51 -8.78
CA ALA A 55 -0.13 0.70 -7.98
C ALA A 55 1.05 1.11 -8.87
N GLN A 56 1.19 0.48 -10.03
CA GLN A 56 2.25 0.81 -11.00
C GLN A 56 2.09 2.23 -11.54
N LEU A 57 0.85 2.68 -11.81
CA LEU A 57 0.57 4.07 -12.16
C LEU A 57 0.97 5.06 -11.06
N LEU A 58 0.59 4.78 -9.80
CA LEU A 58 0.91 5.65 -8.67
C LEU A 58 2.42 5.75 -8.43
N LEU A 59 3.13 4.61 -8.53
CA LEU A 59 4.59 4.55 -8.44
C LEU A 59 5.25 5.36 -9.57
N TRP A 60 4.79 5.17 -10.81
CA TRP A 60 5.30 5.91 -11.96
C TRP A 60 5.06 7.40 -11.82
N TRP A 61 3.85 7.87 -11.48
CA TRP A 61 3.59 9.30 -11.32
C TRP A 61 4.40 9.93 -10.20
N ALA A 62 4.53 9.25 -9.05
CA ALA A 62 5.38 9.73 -7.96
C ALA A 62 6.83 9.91 -8.43
N TYR A 63 7.35 8.93 -9.18
CA TYR A 63 8.69 9.02 -9.76
C TYR A 63 8.80 10.08 -10.86
N HIS A 64 7.80 10.20 -11.74
CA HIS A 64 7.81 11.13 -12.86
C HIS A 64 7.86 12.59 -12.40
N PHE A 65 7.08 12.95 -11.37
CA PHE A 65 6.99 14.32 -10.89
C PHE A 65 8.11 14.73 -9.91
N ALA A 66 8.62 13.80 -9.10
CA ALA A 66 9.55 14.13 -8.01
C ALA A 66 10.71 13.13 -7.86
N GLY A 67 10.92 12.26 -8.84
CA GLY A 67 12.01 11.28 -8.85
C GLY A 67 11.99 10.36 -7.62
N PRO A 68 13.17 9.99 -7.09
CA PRO A 68 13.26 9.18 -5.88
C PRO A 68 12.56 9.79 -4.66
N MET A 69 12.51 11.13 -4.57
CA MET A 69 11.84 11.80 -3.45
C MET A 69 10.32 11.62 -3.51
N GLY A 70 9.74 11.59 -4.71
CA GLY A 70 8.33 11.26 -4.89
C GLY A 70 7.98 9.85 -4.41
N LEU A 71 8.84 8.87 -4.72
CA LEU A 71 8.67 7.50 -4.23
C LEU A 71 8.76 7.42 -2.71
N ILE A 72 9.73 8.11 -2.10
CA ILE A 72 9.86 8.19 -0.64
C ILE A 72 8.64 8.85 -0.02
N ALA A 73 8.16 9.96 -0.60
CA ALA A 73 6.97 10.65 -0.11
C ALA A 73 5.73 9.75 -0.19
N LEU A 74 5.49 9.09 -1.33
CA LEU A 74 4.40 8.14 -1.51
C LEU A 74 4.47 7.02 -0.47
N LYS A 75 5.66 6.44 -0.27
CA LYS A 75 5.88 5.39 0.74
C LYS A 75 5.54 5.87 2.16
N CYS A 76 6.02 7.06 2.54
CA CYS A 76 5.75 7.64 3.85
C CYS A 76 4.25 7.95 4.06
N VAL A 77 3.56 8.43 3.02
CA VAL A 77 2.12 8.72 3.07
C VAL A 77 1.33 7.42 3.22
N VAL A 78 1.55 6.43 2.33
CA VAL A 78 0.80 5.17 2.35
C VAL A 78 1.10 4.37 3.62
N GLY A 79 2.38 4.26 4.00
CA GLY A 79 2.77 3.62 5.25
C GLY A 79 2.22 4.38 6.48
N GLY A 80 2.18 5.71 6.44
CA GLY A 80 1.63 6.54 7.51
C GLY A 80 0.13 6.29 7.68
N VAL A 81 -0.62 6.21 6.57
CA VAL A 81 -2.04 5.82 6.57
C VAL A 81 -2.21 4.42 7.15
N ALA A 82 -1.38 3.45 6.77
CA ALA A 82 -1.44 2.10 7.31
C ALA A 82 -1.24 2.08 8.85
N LEU A 83 -0.21 2.77 9.35
CA LEU A 83 0.06 2.85 10.79
C LEU A 83 -1.02 3.63 11.54
N TRP A 84 -1.59 4.69 10.94
CA TRP A 84 -2.70 5.44 11.51
C TRP A 84 -3.96 4.59 11.63
N CYS A 85 -4.34 3.86 10.58
CA CYS A 85 -5.49 2.96 10.61
C CYS A 85 -5.27 1.81 11.59
N LEU A 86 -4.07 1.23 11.65
CA LEU A 86 -3.70 0.23 12.65
C LEU A 86 -3.86 0.78 14.08
N PHE A 87 -3.38 2.00 14.32
CA PHE A 87 -3.54 2.65 15.61
C PHE A 87 -5.03 2.81 15.98
N ILE A 88 -5.87 3.26 15.04
CA ILE A 88 -7.33 3.33 15.26
C ILE A 88 -7.90 1.95 15.60
N ALA A 89 -7.54 0.91 14.83
CA ALA A 89 -8.03 -0.44 15.05
C ALA A 89 -7.72 -0.94 16.48
N VAL A 90 -6.48 -0.75 16.94
CA VAL A 90 -6.08 -1.14 18.31
C VAL A 90 -6.76 -0.25 19.36
N ARG A 91 -6.85 1.06 19.14
CA ARG A 91 -7.49 1.98 20.11
C ARG A 91 -9.00 1.82 20.23
N VAL A 92 -9.63 1.24 19.22
CA VAL A 92 -11.05 0.88 19.29
C VAL A 92 -11.26 -0.26 20.28
N THR A 93 -10.32 -1.20 20.41
CA THR A 93 -10.45 -2.38 21.28
C THR A 93 -10.16 -2.08 22.75
N THR A 94 -9.20 -1.19 23.04
CA THR A 94 -8.86 -0.81 24.42
C THR A 94 -8.32 0.61 24.51
N HIS A 95 -8.62 1.26 25.63
CA HIS A 95 -8.07 2.57 26.00
C HIS A 95 -6.84 2.45 26.92
N GLU A 96 -6.58 1.27 27.47
CA GLU A 96 -5.51 1.03 28.43
C GLU A 96 -4.12 1.06 27.75
N PRO A 97 -3.23 2.00 28.11
CA PRO A 97 -1.93 2.18 27.47
C PRO A 97 -1.02 0.96 27.59
N PHE A 98 -1.11 0.24 28.69
CA PHE A 98 -0.34 -0.99 28.91
C PHE A 98 -0.74 -2.13 27.98
N ILE A 99 -1.90 -2.06 27.34
CA ILE A 99 -2.40 -3.08 26.41
C ILE A 99 -2.20 -2.62 24.96
N TRP A 100 -2.67 -1.43 24.59
CA TRP A 100 -2.62 -1.01 23.19
C TRP A 100 -1.19 -0.72 22.71
N ALA A 101 -0.34 -0.13 23.56
CA ALA A 101 1.01 0.26 23.16
C ALA A 101 1.90 -0.94 22.75
N PRO A 102 2.01 -2.03 23.54
CA PRO A 102 2.81 -3.18 23.13
C PRO A 102 2.26 -3.86 21.87
N ILE A 103 0.93 -4.00 21.74
CA ILE A 103 0.31 -4.57 20.53
C ILE A 103 0.65 -3.71 19.30
N PHE A 104 0.46 -2.40 19.40
CA PHE A 104 0.77 -1.47 18.31
C PHE A 104 2.25 -1.53 17.93
N LEU A 105 3.16 -1.55 18.90
CA LEU A 105 4.61 -1.64 18.66
C LEU A 105 5.00 -2.98 18.02
N LEU A 106 4.43 -4.10 18.48
CA LEU A 106 4.66 -5.42 17.90
C LEU A 106 4.20 -5.46 16.43
N CYS A 107 2.95 -5.09 16.15
CA CYS A 107 2.40 -5.05 14.79
C CYS A 107 3.17 -4.08 13.88
N THR A 108 3.61 -2.94 14.42
CA THR A 108 4.42 -1.99 13.67
C THR A 108 5.78 -2.65 13.36
N SER A 109 6.50 -3.18 14.36
CA SER A 109 7.81 -3.79 14.15
C SER A 109 7.84 -4.92 13.10
N THR A 110 6.76 -5.69 12.99
CA THR A 110 6.65 -6.78 12.00
C THR A 110 6.38 -6.24 10.59
N ILE A 111 5.55 -5.21 10.45
CA ILE A 111 5.17 -4.66 9.15
C ILE A 111 6.24 -3.76 8.54
N CYS A 112 7.09 -3.10 9.34
CA CYS A 112 8.05 -2.11 8.84
C CYS A 112 9.08 -2.70 7.86
N ARG A 113 9.38 -4.00 7.97
CA ARG A 113 10.28 -4.69 7.03
C ARG A 113 9.72 -4.75 5.61
N PHE A 114 8.40 -4.61 5.46
CA PHE A 114 7.72 -4.62 4.18
C PHE A 114 7.42 -3.21 3.65
N PHE A 115 7.89 -2.15 4.32
CA PHE A 115 7.75 -0.78 3.83
C PHE A 115 8.83 -0.48 2.79
N VAL A 116 8.73 -1.19 1.67
CA VAL A 116 9.55 -1.07 0.47
C VAL A 116 8.71 -0.49 -0.68
N PHE A 117 9.34 -0.11 -1.79
CA PHE A 117 8.66 0.43 -2.97
C PHE A 117 7.93 -0.67 -3.77
N ARG A 118 6.96 -1.33 -3.15
CA ARG A 118 6.14 -2.41 -3.73
C ARG A 118 4.65 -2.11 -3.62
N PRO A 119 3.82 -2.59 -4.57
CA PRO A 119 2.36 -2.54 -4.49
C PRO A 119 1.80 -3.08 -3.16
N GLN A 120 2.46 -4.09 -2.57
CA GLN A 120 2.12 -4.64 -1.25
C GLN A 120 1.94 -3.58 -0.14
N LEU A 121 2.62 -2.43 -0.23
CA LEU A 121 2.45 -1.35 0.75
C LEU A 121 1.02 -0.79 0.76
N PHE A 122 0.37 -0.71 -0.40
CA PHE A 122 -1.04 -0.32 -0.50
C PHE A 122 -1.93 -1.36 0.17
N THR A 123 -1.64 -2.64 0.00
CA THR A 123 -2.36 -3.75 0.65
C THR A 123 -2.38 -3.58 2.17
N PHE A 124 -1.26 -3.23 2.79
CA PHE A 124 -1.24 -2.98 4.23
C PHE A 124 -2.07 -1.76 4.64
N ALA A 125 -2.06 -0.69 3.86
CA ALA A 125 -2.85 0.50 4.14
C ALA A 125 -4.36 0.24 4.03
N PHE A 126 -4.80 -0.39 2.94
CA PHE A 126 -6.21 -0.72 2.73
C PHE A 126 -6.70 -1.79 3.69
N PHE A 127 -5.90 -2.82 3.98
CA PHE A 127 -6.24 -3.82 4.99
C PHE A 127 -6.38 -3.22 6.39
N ALA A 128 -5.43 -2.37 6.82
CA ALA A 128 -5.53 -1.67 8.10
C ALA A 128 -6.76 -0.77 8.17
N CYS A 129 -7.09 -0.06 7.09
CA CYS A 129 -8.30 0.75 6.98
C CYS A 129 -9.57 -0.11 7.12
N PHE A 130 -9.63 -1.23 6.39
CA PHE A 130 -10.73 -2.18 6.42
C PHE A 130 -10.97 -2.71 7.83
N VAL A 131 -9.92 -3.19 8.50
CA VAL A 131 -9.97 -3.70 9.87
C VAL A 131 -10.41 -2.60 10.85
N ALA A 132 -9.90 -1.38 10.71
CA ALA A 132 -10.27 -0.25 11.58
C ALA A 132 -11.77 0.06 11.51
N VAL A 133 -12.34 0.11 10.30
CA VAL A 133 -13.79 0.34 10.09
C VAL A 133 -14.59 -0.84 10.65
N LEU A 134 -14.16 -2.08 10.37
CA LEU A 134 -14.85 -3.28 10.82
C LEU A 134 -14.87 -3.39 12.36
N PHE A 135 -13.73 -3.19 13.03
CA PHE A 135 -13.65 -3.23 14.49
C PHE A 135 -14.49 -2.14 15.13
N LYS A 136 -14.49 -0.93 14.55
CA LYS A 136 -15.33 0.17 15.02
C LYS A 136 -16.82 -0.18 14.94
N PHE A 137 -17.24 -0.88 13.89
CA PHE A 137 -18.61 -1.38 13.80
C PHE A 137 -18.90 -2.49 14.81
N LEU A 138 -18.06 -3.52 14.88
CA LEU A 138 -18.28 -4.68 15.74
C LEU A 138 -18.31 -4.32 17.23
N LEU A 139 -17.40 -3.44 17.67
CA LEU A 139 -17.23 -3.11 19.09
C LEU A 139 -18.04 -1.90 19.54
N ARG A 140 -18.28 -0.92 18.65
CA ARG A 140 -18.97 0.34 19.01
C ARG A 140 -20.29 0.56 18.28
N ARG A 141 -20.68 -0.36 17.39
CA ARG A 141 -21.90 -0.28 16.56
C ARG A 141 -22.02 1.03 15.76
N ARG A 142 -20.88 1.68 15.46
CA ARG A 142 -20.82 2.99 14.79
C ARG A 142 -19.66 3.05 13.81
N ALA A 143 -19.90 2.67 12.56
CA ALA A 143 -18.95 2.90 11.46
C ALA A 143 -19.67 2.94 10.12
N PRO A 144 -19.13 3.67 9.12
CA PRO A 144 -19.69 3.70 7.77
C PRO A 144 -19.34 2.40 7.03
N LEU A 145 -20.14 1.34 7.20
CA LEU A 145 -19.92 0.08 6.49
C LEU A 145 -20.00 0.22 4.96
N TRP A 146 -20.77 1.21 4.47
CA TRP A 146 -20.83 1.56 3.06
C TRP A 146 -19.50 2.02 2.47
N ALA A 147 -18.53 2.43 3.31
CA ALA A 147 -17.18 2.78 2.85
C ALA A 147 -16.34 1.53 2.50
N LEU A 148 -16.67 0.34 3.04
CA LEU A 148 -15.89 -0.87 2.80
C LEU A 148 -15.91 -1.32 1.33
N PRO A 149 -17.05 -1.33 0.60
CA PRO A 149 -17.05 -1.59 -0.84
C PRO A 149 -16.19 -0.60 -1.65
N ILE A 150 -16.19 0.69 -1.29
CA ILE A 150 -15.38 1.71 -1.98
C ILE A 150 -13.89 1.46 -1.74
N VAL A 151 -13.53 1.17 -0.48
CA VAL A 151 -12.18 0.76 -0.10
C VAL A 151 -11.75 -0.49 -0.86
N MET A 152 -12.62 -1.50 -0.99
CA MET A 152 -12.32 -2.72 -1.73
C MET A 152 -12.14 -2.45 -3.23
N LEU A 153 -12.97 -1.59 -3.82
CA LEU A 153 -12.85 -1.22 -5.23
C LEU A 153 -11.52 -0.51 -5.51
N ALA A 154 -11.10 0.41 -4.64
CA ALA A 154 -9.79 1.04 -4.75
C ALA A 154 -8.66 0.02 -4.54
N TRP A 155 -8.78 -0.84 -3.53
CA TRP A 155 -7.77 -1.84 -3.17
C TRP A 155 -7.55 -2.87 -4.29
N ALA A 156 -8.61 -3.39 -4.90
CA ALA A 156 -8.53 -4.38 -5.98
C ALA A 156 -7.80 -3.88 -7.25
N ASN A 157 -7.60 -2.57 -7.38
CA ASN A 157 -6.87 -1.98 -8.50
C ASN A 157 -5.38 -1.74 -8.20
N VAL A 158 -4.98 -1.77 -6.93
CA VAL A 158 -3.62 -1.46 -6.48
C VAL A 158 -2.94 -2.64 -5.80
N HIS A 159 -3.56 -3.82 -5.84
CA HIS A 159 -3.05 -5.06 -5.27
C HIS A 159 -2.95 -6.16 -6.32
#